data_AF-A0A0D0CZI3-F1
#
_entry.id   AF-A0A0D0CZI3-F1
#
_cell.length_a   1.000
_cell.length_b   1.000
_cell.length_c   1.000
_cell.angle_alpha   90.00
_cell.angle_beta   90.00
_cell.angle_gamma   90.00
#
_symmetry.space_group_name_H-M   'P 1'
#
loop_
_entity.id
_entity.type
_entity.pdbx_description
1 polymer ?
#
loop_
_entity_poly.entity_id
_entity_poly.type
_entity_poly.pdbx_seq_one_letter_code
_entity_poly.pdbx_strand_id
1 'polypeptide(L)' 'NAKSVSLGEQVAIFLYMSMTGLTMRQVGECFQRSNDTISQYFHKMLDIFLA' A
#
# COMPACT_ATOMS: atom_id res chain seq x y z
N ASN A 1 -16.59 9.17 -4.60
CA ASN A 1 -16.92 8.33 -3.43
C ASN A 1 -15.73 7.41 -3.16
N ALA A 2 -14.71 7.91 -2.45
CA ALA A 2 -13.48 7.14 -2.22
C ALA A 2 -13.77 6.04 -1.20
N LYS A 3 -13.79 4.78 -1.63
CA LYS A 3 -13.85 3.64 -0.71
C LYS A 3 -12.58 3.66 0.15
N SER A 4 -12.73 3.88 1.44
CA SER A 4 -11.65 3.77 2.43
C SER A 4 -10.96 2.41 2.28
N VAL A 5 -9.62 2.39 2.26
CA VAL A 5 -8.83 1.15 2.16
C VAL A 5 -8.96 0.39 3.48
N SER A 6 -9.35 -0.89 3.41
CA SER A 6 -9.47 -1.74 4.60
C SER A 6 -8.12 -1.99 5.26
N LEU A 7 -8.07 -2.27 6.57
CA LEU A 7 -6.80 -2.55 7.26
C LEU A 7 -6.04 -3.72 6.63
N GLY A 8 -6.74 -4.78 6.23
CA GLY A 8 -6.13 -5.93 5.55
C GLY A 8 -5.50 -5.56 4.21
N GLU A 9 -6.14 -4.66 3.46
CA GLU A 9 -5.60 -4.16 2.20
C GLU A 9 -4.36 -3.27 2.44
N GLN A 10 -4.35 -2.46 3.51
CA GLN A 10 -3.16 -1.68 3.89
C GLN A 10 -1.96 -2.59 4.23
N VAL A 11 -2.18 -3.64 5.02
CA VAL A 11 -1.14 -4.62 5.38
C VAL A 11 -0.67 -5.38 4.14
N ALA A 12 -1.59 -5.77 3.26
CA ALA A 12 -1.26 -6.45 2.01
C ALA A 12 -0.40 -5.56 1.10
N ILE A 13 -0.74 -4.28 0.92
CA ILE A 13 0.07 -3.32 0.16
C ILE A 13 1.49 -3.23 0.72
N PHE A 14 1.63 -3.16 2.05
CA PHE A 14 2.92 -3.07 2.72
C PHE A 14 3.79 -4.31 2.50
N LEU A 15 3.24 -5.50 2.76
CA LEU A 15 3.97 -6.77 2.56
C LEU A 15 4.31 -6.99 1.09
N TYR A 16 3.37 -6.68 0.20
CA TYR A 16 3.56 -6.84 -1.24
C TYR A 16 4.69 -5.96 -1.76
N MET A 17 4.74 -4.67 -1.41
CA MET A 17 5.86 -3.80 -1.80
C MET A 17 7.19 -4.25 -1.19
N SER A 18 7.19 -4.63 0.08
CA SER A 18 8.42 -5.01 0.79
C SER A 18 9.05 -6.30 0.27
N MET A 19 8.22 -7.26 -0.20
CA MET A 19 8.70 -8.58 -0.63
C MET A 19 8.97 -8.67 -2.14
N THR A 20 8.27 -7.91 -2.97
CA THR A 20 8.32 -8.09 -4.43
C THR A 20 9.27 -7.15 -5.15
N GLY A 21 9.67 -6.04 -4.52
CA GLY A 21 10.49 -5.00 -5.17
C GLY A 21 9.81 -4.33 -6.37
N LEU A 22 8.49 -4.46 -6.50
CA LEU A 22 7.72 -3.88 -7.59
C LEU A 22 7.60 -2.37 -7.46
N THR A 23 7.44 -1.70 -8.60
CA THR A 23 7.22 -0.26 -8.62
C THR A 23 5.82 0.10 -8.12
N MET A 24 5.64 1.30 -7.55
CA MET A 24 4.35 1.79 -7.07
C MET A 24 3.24 1.71 -8.14
N ARG A 25 3.59 1.88 -9.42
CA ARG A 25 2.65 1.77 -10.53
C ARG A 25 2.08 0.36 -10.66
N GLN A 26 2.94 -0.66 -10.60
CA GLN A 26 2.52 -2.06 -10.70
C GLN A 26 1.68 -2.46 -9.48
N VAL A 27 2.02 -1.96 -8.29
CA VAL A 27 1.23 -2.18 -7.09
C VAL A 27 -0.12 -1.47 -7.17
N GLY A 28 -0.16 -0.23 -7.65
CA GLY A 28 -1.41 0.51 -7.90
C GLY A 28 -2.33 -0.21 -8.88
N GLU A 29 -1.77 -0.76 -9.96
CA GLU A 29 -2.50 -1.59 -10.93
C GLU A 29 -3.06 -2.87 -10.29
N CYS A 30 -2.28 -3.56 -9.45
CA CYS A 30 -2.71 -4.79 -8.77
C CYS A 30 -3.86 -4.57 -7.78
N PHE A 31 -3.76 -3.50 -6.97
CA PHE A 31 -4.74 -3.18 -5.93
C PHE A 31 -5.88 -2.26 -6.43
N GLN A 32 -5.83 -1.83 -7.69
CA GLN A 32 -6.74 -0.85 -8.29
C GLN A 32 -6.82 0.45 -7.46
N ARG A 33 -5.67 0.92 -6.98
CA ARG A 33 -5.52 2.14 -6.19
C ARG A 33 -4.58 3.12 -6.88
N SER A 34 -4.77 4.41 -6.59
CA SER A 34 -3.85 5.44 -7.06
C SER A 34 -2.48 5.30 -6.38
N ASN A 35 -1.41 5.70 -7.05
CA ASN A 35 -0.06 5.69 -6.48
C ASN A 35 0.03 6.51 -5.18
N ASP A 36 -0.74 7.60 -5.09
CA ASP A 36 -0.88 8.42 -3.88
C ASP A 36 -1.44 7.60 -2.70
N THR A 37 -2.52 6.85 -2.95
CA THR A 37 -3.12 5.93 -1.96
C THR A 37 -2.10 4.89 -1.51
N ILE A 38 -1.40 4.26 -2.45
CA ILE A 38 -0.38 3.23 -2.18
C ILE A 38 0.75 3.80 -1.30
N SER A 39 1.28 4.97 -1.66
CA SER A 39 2.36 5.62 -0.91
C SER A 39 1.94 6.01 0.51
N GLN A 40 0.73 6.56 0.66
CA GLN A 40 0.20 6.95 1.96
C GLN A 40 0.12 5.76 2.92
N TYR A 41 -0.44 4.63 2.48
CA TYR A 41 -0.60 3.46 3.35
C TYR A 41 0.70 2.71 3.60
N PHE A 42 1.63 2.75 2.65
CA PHE A 42 2.96 2.21 2.87
C PHE A 42 3.71 2.95 3.98
N HIS A 43 3.74 4.29 3.92
CA HIS A 43 4.36 5.10 4.98
C HIS A 43 3.65 4.90 6.32
N LYS A 44 2.31 4.84 6.32
CA LYS A 44 1.55 4.55 7.53
C LYS A 44 1.93 3.20 8.15
N MET A 45 2.11 2.17 7.34
CA MET A 45 2.52 0.85 7.84
C MET A 45 3.98 0.82 8.26
N LEU A 46 4.87 1.53 7.58
CA LEU A 46 6.26 1.70 8.02
C LEU A 46 6.31 2.35 9.40
N ASP A 47 5.55 3.41 9.65
CA ASP A 47 5.47 4.07 10.96
C ASP A 47 4.96 3.11 12.04
N ILE A 48 3.95 2.28 11.74
CA ILE A 48 3.41 1.32 12.71
C ILE A 48 4.38 0.17 13.02
N PHE A 49 5.08 -0.35 12.01
CA PHE A 49 5.91 -1.56 12.16
C PHE A 49 7.38 -1.27 12.46
N LEU A 50 7.88 -0.06 12.20
CA LEU A 50 9.28 0.33 12.38
C LEU A 50 9.48 1.49 13.37
N ALA A 51 8.43 2.00 14.01
CA ALA A 51 8.54 2.84 15.22
C ALA A 51 8.81 1.99 16.46
#